data_AF-A0A5B0DN77-F1
#
_entry.id   AF-A0A5B0DN77-F1
#
_cell.length_a   1.000
_cell.length_b   1.000
_cell.length_c   1.000
_cell.angle_alpha   90.00
_cell.angle_beta   90.00
_cell.angle_gamma   90.00
#
_symmetry.space_group_name_H-M   'P 1'
#
loop_
_entity.id
_entity.type
_entity.pdbx_description
1 polymer ?
#
loop_
_entity_poly.entity_id
_entity_poly.type
_entity_poly.pdbx_seq_one_letter_code
_entity_poly.pdbx_strand_id
1 'polypeptide(L)'
;MKQYIQDIFDQSMAIESFTHTSSERKIEAFLQERIGEIPYFQEHPEQFGYYQIPNDFYNRSVNWALVKRDTADTVILFHHHDTVDIEDFGSLKVWAFDNQSLKEKLPSISSDSDLLADISSDKWQFGRGSCDMKAALALQLGVVERYSQRQSGQVNLLYLSVGDEESYSQGMRAATALLAKLKERFQLHYLLAVDSEPFESQSAEEKVLHIGTVGKLMPVVVTQGILSHMKEPLKGINALSLLAKVAEKIDLNPALSDMAYGERSPLPSWSYLRDLKENYDVSTVLRAAGYFSVLYLEKSPSELLATIKNLSQEAVDGFYQNYCQLQNVYQENKVIPKPRVLTYQELLQECQEKIGFEETLQQIYEEAQQALQEGASYQEISIQNIQKFLDFYDRKEALVVLAIAPPYYPSMNCRRLSNSPIRINKVVQLYRDYLDKEAGCQLQVDEFFMGICDLSYCALEKPAAEYQDLIASMPVPENLYHLDFPEIAANHIPGINLGPWGKDLHQLTERVYEQDMLETIPNFLLYLLENAQSFKV
;
A
#
# COMPACT_ATOMS: atom_id res chain seq x y z
N MET A 1 12.59 -11.92 26.90
CA MET A 1 12.30 -11.16 25.67
C MET A 1 13.05 -11.75 24.46
N LYS A 2 14.38 -11.61 24.29
CA LYS A 2 15.12 -12.14 23.12
C LYS A 2 14.72 -13.57 22.70
N GLN A 3 14.80 -14.54 23.60
CA GLN A 3 14.41 -15.94 23.31
C GLN A 3 12.94 -16.10 22.90
N TYR A 4 12.05 -15.29 23.47
CA TYR A 4 10.62 -15.32 23.16
C TYR A 4 10.34 -14.72 21.77
N ILE A 5 11.03 -13.62 21.42
CA ILE A 5 10.97 -13.05 20.07
C ILE A 5 11.46 -14.07 19.04
N GLN A 6 12.63 -14.70 19.27
CA GLN A 6 13.16 -15.72 18.37
C GLN A 6 12.18 -16.89 18.17
N ASP A 7 11.58 -17.38 19.26
CA ASP A 7 10.61 -18.48 19.20
C ASP A 7 9.36 -18.12 18.40
N ILE A 8 8.82 -16.90 18.57
CA ILE A 8 7.71 -16.42 17.73
C ILE A 8 8.13 -16.29 16.28
N PHE A 9 9.32 -15.71 16.03
CA PHE A 9 9.84 -15.51 14.69
C PHE A 9 9.97 -16.85 13.94
N ASP A 10 10.65 -17.84 14.53
CA ASP A 10 10.86 -19.15 13.92
C ASP A 10 9.53 -19.86 13.61
N GLN A 11 8.56 -19.80 14.53
CA GLN A 11 7.24 -20.40 14.32
C GLN A 11 6.42 -19.67 13.25
N SER A 12 6.45 -18.33 13.27
CA SER A 12 5.73 -17.51 12.29
C SER A 12 6.29 -17.66 10.88
N MET A 13 7.61 -17.78 10.74
CA MET A 13 8.29 -18.00 9.45
C MET A 13 7.76 -19.26 8.76
N ALA A 14 7.56 -20.34 9.51
CA ALA A 14 7.03 -21.60 8.99
C ALA A 14 5.56 -21.54 8.53
N ILE A 15 4.83 -20.46 8.82
CA ILE A 15 3.42 -20.29 8.45
C ILE A 15 3.31 -19.49 7.15
N GLU A 16 2.92 -20.14 6.07
CA GLU A 16 2.57 -19.44 4.81
C GLU A 16 1.36 -18.51 5.02
N SER A 17 1.52 -17.22 4.69
CA SER A 17 0.51 -16.17 4.82
C SER A 17 0.53 -15.23 3.61
N PHE A 18 0.37 -15.76 2.41
CA PHE A 18 0.38 -14.95 1.19
C PHE A 18 -0.73 -13.91 1.16
N THR A 19 -0.35 -12.68 0.86
CA THR A 19 -1.23 -11.53 0.70
C THR A 19 -2.38 -11.82 -0.25
N HIS A 20 -3.54 -11.25 0.04
CA HIS A 20 -4.75 -11.42 -0.76
C HIS A 20 -5.19 -12.87 -0.95
N THR A 21 -5.00 -13.72 0.08
CA THR A 21 -5.45 -15.11 0.04
C THR A 21 -6.03 -15.58 1.38
N SER A 22 -6.73 -16.72 1.35
CA SER A 22 -7.18 -17.37 2.60
C SER A 22 -6.05 -17.88 3.49
N SER A 23 -4.79 -17.89 3.03
CA SER A 23 -3.67 -18.42 3.82
C SER A 23 -3.30 -17.53 5.01
N GLU A 24 -3.57 -16.21 4.94
CA GLU A 24 -3.37 -15.25 6.04
C GLU A 24 -4.08 -15.67 7.34
N ARG A 25 -5.22 -16.36 7.22
CA ARG A 25 -5.96 -16.89 8.38
C ARG A 25 -5.15 -17.87 9.25
N LYS A 26 -4.11 -18.50 8.69
CA LYS A 26 -3.22 -19.38 9.45
C LYS A 26 -2.38 -18.58 10.45
N ILE A 27 -1.85 -17.42 10.03
CA ILE A 27 -1.04 -16.57 10.91
C ILE A 27 -1.94 -15.83 11.91
N GLU A 28 -3.16 -15.44 11.52
CA GLU A 28 -4.16 -14.88 12.44
C GLU A 28 -4.48 -15.85 13.60
N ALA A 29 -4.69 -17.13 13.27
CA ALA A 29 -4.98 -18.17 14.25
C ALA A 29 -3.81 -18.40 15.21
N PHE A 30 -2.59 -18.45 14.68
CA PHE A 30 -1.37 -18.53 15.47
C PHE A 30 -1.24 -17.35 16.43
N LEU A 31 -1.43 -16.12 15.94
CA LEU A 31 -1.31 -14.91 16.76
C LEU A 31 -2.29 -14.91 17.93
N GLN A 32 -3.54 -15.31 17.70
CA GLN A 32 -4.51 -15.39 18.78
C GLN A 32 -4.14 -16.39 19.86
N GLU A 33 -3.66 -17.57 19.46
CA GLU A 33 -3.20 -18.59 20.41
C GLU A 33 -2.03 -18.03 21.23
N ARG A 34 -1.02 -17.46 20.57
CA ARG A 34 0.16 -16.88 21.23
C ARG A 34 -0.18 -15.72 22.15
N ILE A 35 -1.10 -14.84 21.77
CA ILE A 35 -1.58 -13.75 22.64
C ILE A 35 -2.30 -14.35 23.86
N GLY A 36 -3.16 -15.35 23.67
CA GLY A 36 -3.90 -16.01 24.74
C GLY A 36 -3.04 -16.83 25.72
N GLU A 37 -1.82 -17.21 25.32
CA GLU A 37 -0.83 -17.84 26.20
C GLU A 37 -0.18 -16.86 27.19
N ILE A 38 -0.20 -15.56 26.90
CA ILE A 38 0.41 -14.54 27.78
C ILE A 38 -0.43 -14.44 29.07
N PRO A 39 0.16 -14.59 30.27
CA PRO A 39 -0.58 -14.60 31.53
C PRO A 39 -1.52 -13.40 31.74
N TYR A 40 -1.11 -12.22 31.30
CA TYR A 40 -1.92 -11.01 31.37
C TYR A 40 -3.28 -11.16 30.66
N PHE A 41 -3.31 -11.77 29.47
CA PHE A 41 -4.53 -11.94 28.69
C PHE A 41 -5.37 -13.14 29.16
N GLN A 42 -4.79 -14.06 29.93
CA GLN A 42 -5.57 -15.08 30.65
C GLN A 42 -6.35 -14.47 31.81
N GLU A 43 -5.78 -13.47 32.49
CA GLU A 43 -6.46 -12.68 33.53
C GLU A 43 -7.42 -11.63 32.95
N HIS A 44 -7.15 -11.17 31.73
CA HIS A 44 -7.91 -10.14 31.01
C HIS A 44 -8.40 -10.62 29.62
N PRO A 45 -9.25 -11.66 29.55
CA PRO A 45 -9.68 -12.25 28.29
C PRO A 45 -10.50 -11.31 27.40
N GLU A 46 -11.01 -10.22 27.95
CA GLU A 46 -11.76 -9.20 27.22
C GLU A 46 -10.87 -8.19 26.48
N GLN A 47 -9.55 -8.20 26.71
CA GLN A 47 -8.58 -7.22 26.21
C GLN A 47 -7.77 -7.71 25.01
N PHE A 48 -8.18 -8.78 24.34
CA PHE A 48 -7.63 -9.20 23.07
C PHE A 48 -8.68 -9.92 22.23
N GLY A 49 -8.43 -10.08 20.94
CA GLY A 49 -9.27 -10.89 20.06
C GLY A 49 -9.08 -10.60 18.59
N TYR A 50 -10.08 -11.01 17.82
CA TYR A 50 -10.16 -10.75 16.39
C TYR A 50 -11.21 -9.70 16.06
N TYR A 51 -10.96 -8.96 15.00
CA TYR A 51 -11.95 -8.16 14.29
C TYR A 51 -12.10 -8.70 12.88
N GLN A 52 -13.23 -9.33 12.59
CA GLN A 52 -13.52 -9.83 11.25
C GLN A 52 -13.57 -8.66 10.26
N ILE A 53 -12.78 -8.74 9.19
CA ILE A 53 -12.78 -7.73 8.13
C ILE A 53 -14.16 -7.77 7.42
N PRO A 54 -14.91 -6.66 7.38
CA PRO A 54 -16.21 -6.61 6.72
C PRO A 54 -16.09 -6.90 5.21
N ASN A 55 -17.01 -7.71 4.68
CA ASN A 55 -17.10 -8.07 3.26
C ASN A 55 -15.82 -8.70 2.68
N ASP A 56 -14.96 -9.27 3.52
CA ASP A 56 -13.77 -9.99 3.07
C ASP A 56 -14.11 -11.39 2.55
N PHE A 57 -13.77 -11.68 1.30
CA PHE A 57 -14.09 -12.98 0.67
C PHE A 57 -13.32 -14.14 1.30
N TYR A 58 -12.15 -13.88 1.86
CA TYR A 58 -11.30 -14.88 2.48
C TYR A 58 -11.64 -15.15 3.95
N ASN A 59 -12.51 -14.32 4.55
CA ASN A 59 -12.85 -14.28 5.97
C ASN A 59 -11.62 -14.01 6.87
N ARG A 60 -10.73 -13.13 6.42
CA ARG A 60 -9.58 -12.61 7.17
C ARG A 60 -9.97 -11.67 8.29
N SER A 61 -9.08 -11.50 9.27
CA SER A 61 -9.30 -10.75 10.49
C SER A 61 -8.10 -9.90 10.88
N VAL A 62 -8.35 -8.83 11.63
CA VAL A 62 -7.32 -8.09 12.36
C VAL A 62 -7.21 -8.66 13.78
N ASN A 63 -6.02 -9.12 14.17
CA ASN A 63 -5.75 -9.49 15.56
C ASN A 63 -5.42 -8.23 16.36
N TRP A 64 -5.91 -8.13 17.59
CA TRP A 64 -5.60 -7.02 18.47
C TRP A 64 -5.42 -7.46 19.92
N ALA A 65 -4.60 -6.72 20.67
CA ALA A 65 -4.39 -6.95 22.09
C ALA A 65 -4.08 -5.63 22.83
N LEU A 66 -4.67 -5.42 24.00
CA LEU A 66 -4.55 -4.19 24.78
C LEU A 66 -3.92 -4.50 26.15
N VAL A 67 -2.70 -4.04 26.38
CA VAL A 67 -2.14 -3.99 27.74
C VAL A 67 -2.58 -2.68 28.37
N LYS A 68 -3.62 -2.76 29.21
CA LYS A 68 -4.24 -1.59 29.85
C LYS A 68 -3.49 -1.14 31.12
N ARG A 69 -3.40 0.19 31.28
CA ARG A 69 -2.87 0.94 32.42
C ARG A 69 -3.93 1.90 32.98
N ASP A 70 -3.58 2.56 34.07
CA ASP A 70 -4.40 3.61 34.71
C ASP A 70 -4.21 4.97 34.01
N THR A 71 -4.50 4.99 32.71
CA THR A 71 -4.44 6.18 31.86
C THR A 71 -5.27 5.94 30.60
N ALA A 72 -5.70 7.02 29.93
CA ALA A 72 -6.28 6.94 28.59
C ALA A 72 -5.20 6.90 27.51
N ASP A 73 -4.04 7.51 27.76
CA ASP A 73 -2.95 7.63 26.79
C ASP A 73 -2.49 6.27 26.29
N THR A 74 -2.43 6.09 24.98
CA THR A 74 -2.21 4.80 24.33
C THR A 74 -1.25 4.94 23.17
N VAL A 75 -0.24 4.08 23.14
CA VAL A 75 0.63 3.89 21.97
C VAL A 75 0.18 2.64 21.24
N ILE A 76 0.14 2.70 19.91
CA ILE A 76 -0.20 1.58 19.05
C ILE A 76 1.10 1.03 18.45
N LEU A 77 1.32 -0.27 18.56
CA LEU A 77 2.31 -1.00 17.77
C LEU A 77 1.55 -1.84 16.76
N PHE A 78 1.89 -1.72 15.48
CA PHE A 78 1.26 -2.54 14.45
C PHE A 78 2.24 -2.93 13.35
N HIS A 79 1.87 -3.99 12.63
CA HIS A 79 2.60 -4.59 11.52
C HIS A 79 1.57 -5.35 10.67
N HIS A 80 1.94 -5.64 9.43
CA HIS A 80 1.22 -6.60 8.60
C HIS A 80 1.77 -8.03 8.79
N HIS A 81 0.90 -9.03 8.69
CA HIS A 81 1.26 -10.45 8.87
C HIS A 81 1.28 -11.25 7.58
N ASP A 82 0.80 -10.66 6.49
CA ASP A 82 0.88 -11.23 5.16
C ASP A 82 2.28 -11.08 4.57
N THR A 83 2.59 -11.85 3.54
CA THR A 83 3.83 -11.75 2.76
C THR A 83 3.49 -11.84 1.27
N VAL A 84 4.35 -11.34 0.40
CA VAL A 84 4.27 -11.67 -1.04
C VAL A 84 4.51 -13.17 -1.30
N ASP A 85 4.26 -13.62 -2.53
CA ASP A 85 4.50 -14.99 -2.96
C ASP A 85 5.99 -15.38 -2.97
N ILE A 86 6.28 -16.61 -3.39
CA ILE A 86 7.64 -17.17 -3.45
C ILE A 86 8.06 -17.49 -4.89
N GLU A 87 7.44 -16.89 -5.90
CA GLU A 87 7.72 -17.22 -7.31
C GLU A 87 9.17 -16.93 -7.69
N ASP A 88 9.73 -15.86 -7.16
CA ASP A 88 11.12 -15.42 -7.31
C ASP A 88 12.15 -16.42 -6.72
N PHE A 89 11.75 -17.30 -5.80
CA PHE A 89 12.65 -18.33 -5.25
C PHE A 89 13.00 -19.44 -6.25
N GLY A 90 12.23 -19.60 -7.35
CA GLY A 90 12.51 -20.59 -8.39
C GLY A 90 12.67 -22.02 -7.85
N SER A 91 13.85 -22.61 -8.02
CA SER A 91 14.14 -23.98 -7.53
C SER A 91 14.28 -24.09 -6.01
N LEU A 92 14.39 -22.96 -5.30
CA LEU A 92 14.52 -22.90 -3.84
C LEU A 92 13.19 -22.71 -3.10
N LYS A 93 12.05 -22.70 -3.79
CA LYS A 93 10.70 -22.52 -3.18
C LYS A 93 10.44 -23.38 -1.94
N VAL A 94 10.85 -24.65 -1.96
CA VAL A 94 10.62 -25.56 -0.82
C VAL A 94 11.42 -25.19 0.44
N TRP A 95 12.35 -24.23 0.32
CA TRP A 95 13.19 -23.69 1.39
C TRP A 95 12.91 -22.21 1.64
N ALA A 96 11.91 -21.61 1.00
CA ALA A 96 11.67 -20.16 1.06
C ALA A 96 11.45 -19.63 2.49
N PHE A 97 10.99 -20.49 3.39
CA PHE A 97 10.73 -20.18 4.80
C PHE A 97 11.75 -20.79 5.77
N ASP A 98 12.83 -21.42 5.25
CA ASP A 98 13.82 -22.13 6.05
C ASP A 98 15.18 -21.41 5.99
N ASN A 99 15.43 -20.59 7.00
CA ASN A 99 16.66 -19.83 7.18
C ASN A 99 17.94 -20.68 7.03
N GLN A 100 17.99 -21.85 7.67
CA GLN A 100 19.20 -22.68 7.67
C GLN A 100 19.43 -23.30 6.29
N SER A 101 18.38 -23.85 5.68
CA SER A 101 18.46 -24.40 4.33
C SER A 101 18.83 -23.35 3.28
N LEU A 102 18.40 -22.10 3.44
CA LEU A 102 18.77 -20.99 2.56
C LEU A 102 20.25 -20.61 2.73
N LYS A 103 20.73 -20.46 3.97
CA LYS A 103 22.16 -20.21 4.27
C LYS A 103 23.08 -21.27 3.66
N GLU A 104 22.65 -22.53 3.61
CA GLU A 104 23.41 -23.61 2.97
C GLU A 104 23.40 -23.57 1.44
N LYS A 105 22.29 -23.12 0.81
CA LYS A 105 22.09 -23.24 -0.65
C LYS A 105 22.48 -22.01 -1.42
N LEU A 106 22.19 -20.82 -0.90
CA LEU A 106 22.49 -19.55 -1.55
C LEU A 106 23.97 -19.40 -1.94
N PRO A 107 24.97 -19.87 -1.16
CA PRO A 107 26.38 -19.76 -1.53
C PRO A 107 26.77 -20.50 -2.80
N SER A 108 25.99 -21.52 -3.20
CA SER A 108 26.28 -22.32 -4.40
C SER A 108 25.72 -21.70 -5.68
N ILE A 109 24.83 -20.71 -5.58
CA ILE A 109 24.10 -20.13 -6.70
C ILE A 109 24.29 -18.61 -6.85
N SER A 110 24.97 -17.96 -5.92
CA SER A 110 25.27 -16.53 -5.95
C SER A 110 26.76 -16.26 -5.86
N SER A 111 27.22 -15.23 -6.59
CA SER A 111 28.57 -14.68 -6.48
C SER A 111 28.59 -13.29 -5.83
N ASP A 112 27.48 -12.85 -5.25
CA ASP A 112 27.39 -11.57 -4.56
C ASP A 112 28.18 -11.62 -3.25
N SER A 113 29.22 -10.79 -3.14
CA SER A 113 30.08 -10.72 -1.97
C SER A 113 29.37 -10.23 -0.71
N ASP A 114 28.38 -9.33 -0.84
CA ASP A 114 27.64 -8.80 0.32
C ASP A 114 26.77 -9.90 0.93
N LEU A 115 26.00 -10.60 0.09
CA LEU A 115 25.22 -11.77 0.50
C LEU A 115 26.07 -12.83 1.18
N LEU A 116 27.21 -13.20 0.59
CA LEU A 116 28.10 -14.23 1.15
C LEU A 116 28.70 -13.81 2.50
N ALA A 117 29.02 -12.53 2.66
CA ALA A 117 29.47 -11.98 3.93
C ALA A 117 28.36 -12.04 4.99
N ASP A 118 27.12 -11.69 4.62
CA ASP A 118 25.96 -11.73 5.50
C ASP A 118 25.67 -13.17 5.99
N ILE A 119 25.68 -14.15 5.08
CA ILE A 119 25.55 -15.59 5.43
C ILE A 119 26.67 -16.02 6.39
N SER A 120 27.92 -15.66 6.09
CA SER A 120 29.09 -16.08 6.88
C SER A 120 29.16 -15.42 8.26
N SER A 121 28.55 -14.25 8.41
CA SER A 121 28.55 -13.50 9.67
C SER A 121 27.65 -14.12 10.74
N ASP A 122 26.66 -14.91 10.31
CA ASP A 122 25.57 -15.46 11.14
C ASP A 122 24.78 -14.39 11.93
N LYS A 123 24.78 -13.14 11.44
CA LYS A 123 24.03 -12.01 12.03
C LYS A 123 22.69 -11.75 11.35
N TRP A 124 22.35 -12.55 10.35
CA TRP A 124 21.18 -12.37 9.49
C TRP A 124 20.30 -13.61 9.51
N GLN A 125 19.00 -13.38 9.47
CA GLN A 125 17.97 -14.41 9.37
C GLN A 125 17.31 -14.30 7.99
N PHE A 126 17.29 -15.41 7.25
CA PHE A 126 16.87 -15.47 5.85
C PHE A 126 15.48 -16.09 5.68
N GLY A 127 14.79 -15.67 4.62
CA GLY A 127 13.55 -16.29 4.15
C GLY A 127 12.48 -15.26 3.78
N ARG A 128 11.48 -15.70 3.01
CA ARG A 128 10.33 -14.87 2.65
C ARG A 128 9.58 -14.43 3.92
N GLY A 129 9.42 -13.13 4.08
CA GLY A 129 8.78 -12.49 5.22
C GLY A 129 9.69 -12.37 6.44
N SER A 130 10.96 -12.79 6.36
CA SER A 130 11.93 -12.59 7.45
C SER A 130 12.14 -11.11 7.71
N CYS A 131 12.25 -10.33 6.64
CA CYS A 131 12.38 -8.89 6.65
C CYS A 131 11.01 -8.23 6.65
N ASP A 132 10.09 -8.71 5.81
CA ASP A 132 8.86 -8.00 5.46
C ASP A 132 7.58 -8.83 5.69
N MET A 133 6.98 -8.81 6.89
CA MET A 133 7.54 -8.22 8.11
C MET A 133 7.38 -9.11 9.36
N LYS A 134 7.55 -10.44 9.24
CA LYS A 134 7.40 -11.35 10.40
C LYS A 134 8.40 -11.10 11.52
N ALA A 135 9.55 -10.49 11.25
CA ALA A 135 10.44 -9.97 12.30
C ALA A 135 9.74 -8.90 13.15
N ALA A 136 9.01 -7.97 12.52
CA ALA A 136 8.22 -6.96 13.20
C ALA A 136 7.07 -7.56 14.02
N LEU A 137 6.37 -8.55 13.45
CA LEU A 137 5.37 -9.35 14.17
C LEU A 137 5.93 -9.92 15.47
N ALA A 138 7.06 -10.62 15.36
CA ALA A 138 7.68 -11.30 16.48
C ALA A 138 8.21 -10.32 17.54
N LEU A 139 8.90 -9.25 17.12
CA LEU A 139 9.47 -8.28 18.05
C LEU A 139 8.37 -7.48 18.77
N GLN A 140 7.31 -7.07 18.08
CA GLN A 140 6.21 -6.32 18.70
C GLN A 140 5.43 -7.18 19.68
N LEU A 141 5.16 -8.45 19.36
CA LEU A 141 4.52 -9.37 20.30
C LEU A 141 5.41 -9.65 21.53
N GLY A 142 6.74 -9.70 21.35
CA GLY A 142 7.68 -9.76 22.45
C GLY A 142 7.67 -8.51 23.35
N VAL A 143 7.47 -7.33 22.78
CA VAL A 143 7.26 -6.09 23.55
C VAL A 143 5.96 -6.14 24.33
N VAL A 144 4.86 -6.64 23.73
CA VAL A 144 3.57 -6.83 24.41
C VAL A 144 3.72 -7.75 25.63
N GLU A 145 4.31 -8.93 25.45
CA GLU A 145 4.56 -9.88 26.54
C GLU A 145 5.37 -9.22 27.67
N ARG A 146 6.48 -8.57 27.31
CA ARG A 146 7.40 -7.99 28.30
C ARG A 146 6.80 -6.79 29.03
N TYR A 147 6.04 -5.96 28.32
CA TYR A 147 5.35 -4.82 28.89
C TYR A 147 4.22 -5.28 29.80
N SER A 148 3.44 -6.30 29.42
CA SER A 148 2.32 -6.82 30.22
C SER A 148 2.72 -7.24 31.64
N GLN A 149 3.95 -7.71 31.83
CA GLN A 149 4.51 -8.11 33.13
C GLN A 149 4.88 -6.94 34.05
N ARG A 150 4.93 -5.71 33.53
CA ARG A 150 5.22 -4.51 34.33
C ARG A 150 4.00 -4.16 35.18
N GLN A 151 4.21 -3.93 36.47
CA GLN A 151 3.15 -3.54 37.41
C GLN A 151 2.67 -2.09 37.20
N SER A 152 3.49 -1.23 36.63
CA SER A 152 3.16 0.16 36.30
C SER A 152 3.69 0.50 34.91
N GLY A 153 3.04 1.47 34.26
CA GLY A 153 3.39 1.95 32.92
C GLY A 153 2.74 3.29 32.65
N GLN A 154 3.37 4.13 31.83
CA GLN A 154 2.93 5.50 31.59
C GLN A 154 1.80 5.62 30.57
N VAL A 155 1.60 4.57 29.75
CA VAL A 155 0.61 4.50 28.65
C VAL A 155 0.06 3.09 28.50
N ASN A 156 -1.14 2.97 27.97
CA ASN A 156 -1.62 1.71 27.41
C ASN A 156 -0.79 1.34 26.18
N LEU A 157 -0.68 0.05 25.91
CA LEU A 157 -0.11 -0.49 24.67
C LEU A 157 -1.22 -1.24 23.93
N LEU A 158 -1.58 -0.76 22.73
CA LEU A 158 -2.46 -1.46 21.81
C LEU A 158 -1.61 -2.10 20.71
N TYR A 159 -1.72 -3.40 20.55
CA TYR A 159 -1.11 -4.16 19.47
C TYR A 159 -2.15 -4.46 18.39
N LEU A 160 -1.78 -4.28 17.13
CA LEU A 160 -2.57 -4.70 15.97
C LEU A 160 -1.71 -5.55 15.03
N SER A 161 -2.30 -6.59 14.46
CA SER A 161 -1.75 -7.33 13.33
C SER A 161 -2.78 -7.36 12.22
N VAL A 162 -2.41 -6.78 11.08
CA VAL A 162 -3.30 -6.61 9.92
C VAL A 162 -2.84 -7.49 8.76
N GLY A 163 -3.76 -7.84 7.86
CA GLY A 163 -3.43 -8.57 6.63
C GLY A 163 -3.69 -7.73 5.38
N ASP A 164 -3.32 -8.29 4.23
CA ASP A 164 -3.49 -7.74 2.89
C ASP A 164 -2.69 -6.47 2.57
N GLU A 165 -1.69 -6.08 3.37
CA GLU A 165 -0.93 -4.83 3.18
C GLU A 165 -0.30 -4.79 1.78
N GLU A 166 0.39 -5.88 1.43
CA GLU A 166 1.18 -6.03 0.21
C GLU A 166 0.34 -5.94 -1.08
N SER A 167 -0.98 -6.02 -0.93
CA SER A 167 -1.95 -5.90 -2.03
C SER A 167 -2.80 -4.63 -1.90
N TYR A 168 -3.75 -4.60 -0.97
CA TYR A 168 -4.82 -3.59 -0.93
C TYR A 168 -5.10 -3.02 0.47
N SER A 169 -4.28 -3.37 1.46
CA SER A 169 -4.38 -3.01 2.88
C SER A 169 -5.79 -3.17 3.44
N GLN A 170 -6.52 -4.22 3.05
CA GLN A 170 -7.89 -4.41 3.54
C GLN A 170 -7.94 -4.58 5.07
N GLY A 171 -6.91 -5.19 5.66
CA GLY A 171 -6.76 -5.30 7.11
C GLY A 171 -6.71 -3.94 7.80
N MET A 172 -5.77 -3.07 7.42
CA MET A 172 -5.65 -1.75 8.05
C MET A 172 -6.82 -0.82 7.72
N ARG A 173 -7.36 -0.87 6.50
CA ARG A 173 -8.59 -0.13 6.16
C ARG A 173 -9.73 -0.52 7.10
N ALA A 174 -9.92 -1.82 7.38
CA ALA A 174 -10.90 -2.28 8.36
C ALA A 174 -10.53 -1.94 9.81
N ALA A 175 -9.24 -1.90 10.13
CA ALA A 175 -8.73 -1.55 11.46
C ALA A 175 -9.07 -0.11 11.86
N THR A 176 -9.30 0.81 10.92
CA THR A 176 -9.79 2.18 11.22
C THR A 176 -11.07 2.17 12.07
N ALA A 177 -12.05 1.33 11.69
CA ALA A 177 -13.29 1.15 12.42
C ALA A 177 -13.10 0.35 13.72
N LEU A 178 -12.14 -0.59 13.76
CA LEU A 178 -11.77 -1.29 14.99
C LEU A 178 -11.18 -0.31 16.03
N LEU A 179 -10.27 0.57 15.60
CA LEU A 179 -9.65 1.59 16.44
C LEU A 179 -10.72 2.49 17.07
N ALA A 180 -11.70 2.94 16.30
CA ALA A 180 -12.83 3.71 16.82
C ALA A 180 -13.59 2.96 17.92
N LYS A 181 -13.92 1.68 17.68
CA LYS A 181 -14.62 0.82 18.64
C LYS A 181 -13.80 0.58 19.91
N LEU A 182 -12.50 0.34 19.79
CA LEU A 182 -11.61 0.12 20.94
C LEU A 182 -11.42 1.40 21.75
N LYS A 183 -11.30 2.55 21.07
CA LYS A 183 -11.21 3.88 21.67
C LYS A 183 -12.43 4.16 22.56
N GLU A 184 -13.63 3.93 22.05
CA GLU A 184 -14.86 4.07 22.83
C GLU A 184 -14.96 3.04 23.95
N ARG A 185 -14.75 1.75 23.64
CA ARG A 185 -14.92 0.64 24.61
C ARG A 185 -13.99 0.76 25.82
N PHE A 186 -12.73 1.14 25.60
CA PHE A 186 -11.72 1.20 26.65
C PHE A 186 -11.33 2.61 27.07
N GLN A 187 -12.01 3.64 26.53
CA GLN A 187 -11.78 5.06 26.82
C GLN A 187 -10.32 5.47 26.53
N LEU A 188 -9.84 5.12 25.33
CA LEU A 188 -8.46 5.33 24.93
C LEU A 188 -8.26 6.71 24.31
N HIS A 189 -7.03 7.21 24.41
CA HIS A 189 -6.51 8.39 23.74
C HIS A 189 -5.22 8.01 23.02
N TYR A 190 -5.30 7.87 21.69
CA TYR A 190 -4.16 7.45 20.87
C TYR A 190 -3.15 8.59 20.73
N LEU A 191 -1.90 8.34 21.14
CA LEU A 191 -0.81 9.30 21.08
C LEU A 191 0.05 9.13 19.83
N LEU A 192 0.41 7.89 19.52
CA LEU A 192 1.38 7.54 18.49
C LEU A 192 1.09 6.12 18.01
N ALA A 193 1.11 5.93 16.69
CA ALA A 193 1.20 4.62 16.07
C ALA A 193 2.66 4.38 15.60
N VAL A 194 3.15 3.16 15.83
CA VAL A 194 4.45 2.71 15.35
C VAL A 194 4.19 1.53 14.43
N ASP A 195 4.37 1.80 13.15
CA ASP A 195 4.56 0.76 12.14
C ASP A 195 6.00 0.28 12.22
N SER A 196 6.27 -0.97 11.84
CA SER A 196 7.60 -1.56 11.99
C SER A 196 8.16 -2.14 10.69
N GLU A 197 7.84 -1.52 9.56
CA GLU A 197 8.40 -1.88 8.27
C GLU A 197 9.92 -1.83 8.30
N PRO A 198 10.60 -2.77 7.63
CA PRO A 198 12.04 -2.77 7.57
C PRO A 198 12.58 -1.49 6.93
N PHE A 199 13.74 -1.04 7.40
CA PHE A 199 14.48 0.02 6.74
C PHE A 199 15.68 -0.55 5.98
N GLU A 200 16.15 0.19 4.97
CA GLU A 200 17.39 -0.09 4.27
C GLU A 200 18.49 0.87 4.72
N SER A 201 19.71 0.37 4.85
CA SER A 201 20.90 1.17 5.12
C SER A 201 22.13 0.45 4.54
N GLN A 202 23.22 1.20 4.38
CA GLN A 202 24.52 0.69 3.97
C GLN A 202 25.38 0.26 5.17
N SER A 203 24.96 0.52 6.41
CA SER A 203 25.74 0.25 7.62
C SER A 203 24.88 -0.25 8.77
N ALA A 204 25.38 -1.26 9.49
CA ALA A 204 24.77 -1.73 10.74
C ALA A 204 24.76 -0.64 11.84
N GLU A 205 25.67 0.33 11.75
CA GLU A 205 25.83 1.43 12.71
C GLU A 205 24.85 2.58 12.46
N GLU A 206 24.08 2.54 11.37
CA GLU A 206 23.09 3.56 11.04
C GLU A 206 21.69 2.95 11.17
N LYS A 207 20.79 3.66 11.85
CA LYS A 207 19.38 3.32 11.98
C LYS A 207 18.56 4.40 11.31
N VAL A 208 17.52 3.99 10.59
CA VAL A 208 16.62 4.93 9.92
C VAL A 208 15.27 4.93 10.63
N LEU A 209 14.78 6.12 10.94
CA LEU A 209 13.43 6.36 11.43
C LEU A 209 12.69 7.18 10.38
N HIS A 210 11.52 6.71 9.94
CA HIS A 210 10.66 7.51 9.09
C HIS A 210 9.54 8.14 9.93
N ILE A 211 9.29 9.43 9.74
CA ILE A 211 8.24 10.17 10.47
C ILE A 211 7.02 10.50 9.61
N GLY A 212 6.88 9.75 8.53
CA GLY A 212 5.79 9.84 7.56
C GLY A 212 5.88 8.71 6.54
N THR A 213 4.92 8.67 5.62
CA THR A 213 4.83 7.71 4.52
C THR A 213 4.36 8.41 3.25
N VAL A 214 4.89 7.91 2.13
CA VAL A 214 4.52 8.38 0.80
C VAL A 214 3.07 8.04 0.48
N GLY A 215 2.38 8.92 -0.24
CA GLY A 215 1.07 8.60 -0.79
C GLY A 215 1.20 7.84 -2.11
N LYS A 216 0.22 6.99 -2.43
CA LYS A 216 0.16 6.22 -3.67
C LYS A 216 -1.18 6.41 -4.38
N LEU A 217 -1.11 6.71 -5.67
CA LEU A 217 -2.24 6.77 -6.59
C LEU A 217 -1.99 5.82 -7.76
N MET A 218 -3.05 5.19 -8.29
CA MET A 218 -2.94 4.34 -9.48
C MET A 218 -3.87 4.79 -10.61
N PRO A 219 -3.42 5.73 -11.47
CA PRO A 219 -4.19 6.13 -12.62
C PRO A 219 -4.38 5.00 -13.64
N VAL A 220 -5.60 4.90 -14.17
CA VAL A 220 -5.99 4.02 -15.28
C VAL A 220 -6.34 4.88 -16.48
N VAL A 221 -5.87 4.47 -17.66
CA VAL A 221 -6.16 5.09 -18.94
C VAL A 221 -6.81 4.07 -19.85
N VAL A 222 -8.05 4.31 -20.28
CA VAL A 222 -8.74 3.50 -21.30
C VAL A 222 -8.96 4.36 -22.53
N THR A 223 -8.44 3.92 -23.66
CA THR A 223 -8.64 4.59 -24.95
C THR A 223 -9.68 3.87 -25.78
N GLN A 224 -10.56 4.65 -26.41
CA GLN A 224 -11.47 4.19 -27.45
C GLN A 224 -11.06 4.79 -28.79
N GLY A 225 -10.98 3.94 -29.80
CA GLY A 225 -10.68 4.32 -31.17
C GLY A 225 -11.92 4.39 -32.05
N ILE A 226 -11.69 4.52 -33.35
CA ILE A 226 -12.72 4.38 -34.40
C ILE A 226 -12.26 3.25 -35.32
N LEU A 227 -13.04 2.17 -35.36
CA LEU A 227 -12.69 0.99 -36.16
C LEU A 227 -12.53 1.32 -37.64
N SER A 228 -11.48 0.77 -38.24
CA SER A 228 -11.25 0.76 -39.67
C SER A 228 -10.61 -0.56 -40.09
N HIS A 229 -10.74 -0.93 -41.36
CA HIS A 229 -10.00 -2.07 -41.88
C HIS A 229 -8.51 -1.74 -41.92
N MET A 230 -7.64 -2.70 -41.61
CA MET A 230 -6.17 -2.53 -41.62
C MET A 230 -5.59 -2.01 -42.95
N LYS A 231 -6.31 -2.19 -44.08
CA LYS A 231 -5.90 -1.64 -45.39
C LYS A 231 -6.16 -0.13 -45.53
N GLU A 232 -6.96 0.44 -44.64
CA GLU A 232 -7.42 1.84 -44.64
C GLU A 232 -7.34 2.44 -43.22
N PRO A 233 -6.17 2.41 -42.56
CA PRO A 233 -6.04 2.82 -41.15
C PRO A 233 -6.34 4.31 -40.93
N LEU A 234 -6.22 5.13 -41.98
CA LEU A 234 -6.55 6.57 -41.96
C LEU A 234 -8.06 6.86 -42.11
N LYS A 235 -8.89 5.82 -42.18
CA LYS A 235 -10.36 5.93 -42.05
C LYS A 235 -10.84 5.71 -40.63
N GLY A 236 -9.93 5.48 -39.68
CA GLY A 236 -10.24 5.30 -38.26
C GLY A 236 -9.13 5.87 -37.39
N ILE A 237 -9.24 5.63 -36.09
CA ILE A 237 -8.18 5.90 -35.12
C ILE A 237 -7.96 4.61 -34.36
N ASN A 238 -6.75 4.08 -34.41
CA ASN A 238 -6.36 2.90 -33.67
C ASN A 238 -6.19 3.29 -32.18
N ALA A 239 -6.99 2.70 -31.29
CA ALA A 239 -6.94 2.98 -29.85
C ALA A 239 -5.54 2.74 -29.26
N LEU A 240 -4.87 1.68 -29.69
CA LEU A 240 -3.53 1.34 -29.20
C LEU A 240 -2.51 2.43 -29.57
N SER A 241 -2.61 3.04 -30.76
CA SER A 241 -1.73 4.14 -31.16
C SER A 241 -1.97 5.41 -30.35
N LEU A 242 -3.23 5.66 -29.97
CA LEU A 242 -3.58 6.78 -29.11
C LEU A 242 -3.04 6.57 -27.69
N LEU A 243 -3.25 5.38 -27.13
CA LEU A 243 -2.73 4.99 -25.81
C LEU A 243 -1.20 5.10 -25.75
N ALA A 244 -0.50 4.61 -26.78
CA ALA A 244 0.96 4.69 -26.83
C ALA A 244 1.48 6.14 -26.75
N LYS A 245 0.76 7.12 -27.33
CA LYS A 245 1.14 8.53 -27.23
C LYS A 245 0.87 9.15 -25.88
N VAL A 246 -0.22 8.75 -25.23
CA VAL A 246 -0.48 9.14 -23.83
C VAL A 246 0.59 8.54 -22.92
N ALA A 247 0.93 7.26 -23.12
CA ALA A 247 1.97 6.58 -22.36
C ALA A 247 3.35 7.23 -22.51
N GLU A 248 3.79 7.47 -23.74
CA GLU A 248 5.05 8.17 -24.03
C GLU A 248 5.15 9.54 -23.35
N LYS A 249 4.02 10.27 -23.25
CA LYS A 249 4.00 11.60 -22.63
C LYS A 249 4.04 11.55 -21.10
N ILE A 250 3.52 10.50 -20.49
CA ILE A 250 3.40 10.34 -19.03
C ILE A 250 4.62 9.63 -18.45
N ASP A 251 5.17 8.65 -19.16
CA ASP A 251 6.25 7.81 -18.67
C ASP A 251 7.46 8.65 -18.26
N LEU A 252 7.97 8.41 -17.05
CA LEU A 252 9.09 9.14 -16.46
C LEU A 252 8.93 10.68 -16.46
N ASN A 253 7.70 11.20 -16.52
CA ASN A 253 7.47 12.64 -16.65
C ASN A 253 7.69 13.37 -15.30
N PRO A 254 8.61 14.34 -15.22
CA PRO A 254 8.95 15.02 -13.96
C PRO A 254 7.82 15.89 -13.41
N ALA A 255 6.80 16.25 -14.20
CA ALA A 255 5.63 16.97 -13.70
C ALA A 255 4.82 16.17 -12.67
N LEU A 256 4.96 14.84 -12.69
CA LEU A 256 4.30 13.90 -11.78
C LEU A 256 5.17 13.50 -10.58
N SER A 257 6.45 13.91 -10.55
CA SER A 257 7.28 13.80 -9.34
C SER A 257 6.93 14.92 -8.36
N ASP A 258 7.08 14.66 -7.08
CA ASP A 258 6.77 15.56 -5.99
C ASP A 258 7.99 15.81 -5.10
N MET A 259 8.01 16.92 -4.35
CA MET A 259 9.14 17.28 -3.49
C MET A 259 8.65 17.92 -2.20
N ALA A 260 9.10 17.39 -1.06
CA ALA A 260 8.74 17.86 0.27
C ALA A 260 9.92 17.65 1.21
N TYR A 261 10.22 18.64 2.07
CA TYR A 261 11.30 18.56 3.08
C TYR A 261 12.69 18.11 2.56
N GLY A 262 12.97 18.31 1.27
CA GLY A 262 14.24 17.90 0.65
C GLY A 262 14.22 16.48 0.07
N GLU A 263 13.14 15.73 0.26
CA GLU A 263 12.91 14.43 -0.35
C GLU A 263 12.09 14.56 -1.63
N ARG A 264 12.22 13.56 -2.51
CA ARG A 264 11.59 13.56 -3.84
C ARG A 264 10.91 12.22 -4.08
N SER A 265 9.65 12.24 -4.52
CA SER A 265 8.97 11.03 -4.97
C SER A 265 9.50 10.55 -6.32
N PRO A 266 9.53 9.23 -6.56
CA PRO A 266 10.01 8.67 -7.83
C PRO A 266 9.13 9.10 -9.01
N LEU A 267 9.69 8.96 -10.22
CA LEU A 267 8.97 9.21 -11.45
C LEU A 267 7.95 8.08 -11.71
N PRO A 268 6.82 8.38 -12.37
CA PRO A 268 5.83 7.36 -12.70
C PRO A 268 6.38 6.37 -13.75
N SER A 269 5.90 5.13 -13.67
CA SER A 269 6.22 4.06 -14.62
C SER A 269 5.00 3.17 -14.83
N TRP A 270 4.81 2.69 -16.07
CA TRP A 270 3.67 1.87 -16.45
C TRP A 270 3.81 0.42 -15.99
N SER A 271 2.79 -0.08 -15.31
CA SER A 271 2.70 -1.48 -14.88
C SER A 271 1.99 -2.36 -15.91
N TYR A 272 1.12 -1.75 -16.73
CA TYR A 272 0.33 -2.44 -17.73
C TYR A 272 0.02 -1.51 -18.90
N LEU A 273 0.16 -2.01 -20.14
CA LEU A 273 -0.10 -1.25 -21.36
C LEU A 273 -0.35 -2.20 -22.55
N ARG A 274 -1.61 -2.42 -22.95
CA ARG A 274 -1.95 -3.29 -24.10
C ARG A 274 -3.31 -2.99 -24.73
N ASP A 275 -3.59 -3.60 -25.88
CA ASP A 275 -4.92 -3.62 -26.46
C ASP A 275 -5.88 -4.53 -25.67
N LEU A 276 -7.19 -4.30 -25.87
CA LEU A 276 -8.27 -5.08 -25.25
C LEU A 276 -9.01 -5.91 -26.32
N LYS A 277 -8.33 -6.30 -27.42
CA LYS A 277 -8.94 -7.09 -28.48
C LYS A 277 -8.90 -8.57 -28.12
N GLU A 278 -10.06 -9.19 -27.93
CA GLU A 278 -10.13 -10.61 -27.56
C GLU A 278 -9.83 -11.57 -28.73
N ASN A 279 -10.26 -11.19 -29.94
CA ASN A 279 -10.17 -12.05 -31.12
C ASN A 279 -9.44 -11.35 -32.26
N TYR A 280 -8.58 -12.10 -32.98
CA TYR A 280 -7.91 -11.58 -34.16
C TYR A 280 -8.89 -11.39 -35.33
N ASP A 281 -8.82 -10.22 -35.96
CA ASP A 281 -9.44 -9.92 -37.24
C ASP A 281 -8.64 -8.80 -37.95
N VAL A 282 -9.00 -8.49 -39.20
CA VAL A 282 -8.28 -7.53 -40.06
C VAL A 282 -8.68 -6.05 -39.83
N SER A 283 -9.20 -5.69 -38.66
CA SER A 283 -9.51 -4.32 -38.25
C SER A 283 -8.54 -3.77 -37.21
N THR A 284 -8.47 -2.44 -37.14
CA THR A 284 -7.72 -1.71 -36.10
C THR A 284 -8.30 -2.00 -34.70
N VAL A 285 -7.54 -1.69 -33.64
CA VAL A 285 -8.00 -1.91 -32.26
C VAL A 285 -9.06 -0.88 -31.87
N LEU A 286 -10.19 -1.35 -31.31
CA LEU A 286 -11.26 -0.50 -30.79
C LEU A 286 -10.95 0.05 -29.40
N ARG A 287 -10.43 -0.78 -28.49
CA ARG A 287 -10.07 -0.36 -27.12
C ARG A 287 -8.69 -0.84 -26.71
N ALA A 288 -7.99 0.00 -25.98
CA ALA A 288 -6.71 -0.32 -25.36
C ALA A 288 -6.65 0.33 -23.98
N ALA A 289 -5.94 -0.28 -23.03
CA ALA A 289 -5.81 0.29 -21.69
C ALA A 289 -4.41 0.17 -21.13
N GLY A 290 -4.11 1.06 -20.20
CA GLY A 290 -2.91 1.02 -19.39
C GLY A 290 -3.18 1.52 -17.97
N TYR A 291 -2.30 1.17 -17.02
CA TYR A 291 -2.26 1.78 -15.71
C TYR A 291 -0.83 1.88 -15.19
N PHE A 292 -0.61 2.83 -14.29
CA PHE A 292 0.70 3.16 -13.73
C PHE A 292 0.55 3.61 -12.28
N SER A 293 1.66 3.60 -11.53
CA SER A 293 1.70 4.10 -10.15
C SER A 293 2.30 5.50 -10.10
N VAL A 294 1.73 6.36 -9.25
CA VAL A 294 2.26 7.68 -8.92
C VAL A 294 2.42 7.76 -7.41
N LEU A 295 3.65 8.03 -6.97
CA LEU A 295 3.96 8.31 -5.58
C LEU A 295 4.04 9.82 -5.36
N TYR A 296 3.49 10.31 -4.24
CA TYR A 296 3.37 11.74 -3.96
C TYR A 296 3.57 12.06 -2.47
N LEU A 297 3.93 13.31 -2.17
CA LEU A 297 4.31 13.75 -0.82
C LEU A 297 3.48 14.95 -0.32
N GLU A 298 3.27 15.97 -1.15
CA GLU A 298 2.58 17.21 -0.80
C GLU A 298 1.40 17.52 -1.73
N LYS A 299 1.56 17.19 -3.02
CA LYS A 299 0.49 17.32 -4.01
C LYS A 299 -0.75 16.58 -3.57
N SER A 300 -1.91 17.17 -3.83
CA SER A 300 -3.20 16.48 -3.68
C SER A 300 -3.41 15.49 -4.84
N PRO A 301 -4.20 14.41 -4.61
CA PRO A 301 -4.66 13.53 -5.68
C PRO A 301 -5.35 14.29 -6.83
N SER A 302 -6.14 15.32 -6.51
CA SER A 302 -6.84 16.16 -7.48
C SER A 302 -5.87 16.96 -8.38
N GLU A 303 -4.79 17.51 -7.82
CA GLU A 303 -3.73 18.17 -8.60
C GLU A 303 -2.99 17.20 -9.52
N LEU A 304 -2.71 15.98 -9.04
CA LEU A 304 -2.08 14.93 -9.85
C LEU A 304 -2.99 14.51 -11.00
N LEU A 305 -4.28 14.26 -10.75
CA LEU A 305 -5.23 13.89 -11.80
C LEU A 305 -5.39 15.01 -12.84
N ALA A 306 -5.45 16.27 -12.40
CA ALA A 306 -5.47 17.42 -13.32
C ALA A 306 -4.20 17.48 -14.18
N THR A 307 -3.04 17.21 -13.59
CA THR A 307 -1.76 17.15 -14.32
C THR A 307 -1.76 16.03 -15.36
N ILE A 308 -2.22 14.82 -14.99
CA ILE A 308 -2.35 13.67 -15.90
C ILE A 308 -3.31 13.98 -17.05
N LYS A 309 -4.43 14.65 -16.77
CA LYS A 309 -5.40 15.08 -17.78
C LYS A 309 -4.79 16.07 -18.77
N ASN A 310 -4.06 17.06 -18.28
CA ASN A 310 -3.37 18.04 -19.13
C ASN A 310 -2.31 17.38 -20.02
N LEU A 311 -1.47 16.50 -19.45
CA LEU A 311 -0.47 15.75 -20.21
C LEU A 311 -1.12 14.85 -21.28
N SER A 312 -2.22 14.18 -20.94
CA SER A 312 -2.99 13.37 -21.88
C SER A 312 -3.56 14.23 -23.00
N GLN A 313 -4.08 15.42 -22.69
CA GLN A 313 -4.60 16.35 -23.70
C GLN A 313 -3.48 16.82 -24.65
N GLU A 314 -2.30 17.17 -24.14
CA GLU A 314 -1.15 17.51 -24.98
C GLU A 314 -0.75 16.35 -25.91
N ALA A 315 -0.76 15.11 -25.40
CA ALA A 315 -0.46 13.93 -26.20
C ALA A 315 -1.50 13.72 -27.33
N VAL A 316 -2.78 13.85 -27.01
CA VAL A 316 -3.88 13.77 -27.98
C VAL A 316 -3.77 14.86 -29.04
N ASP A 317 -3.42 16.08 -28.64
CA ASP A 317 -3.28 17.23 -29.55
C ASP A 317 -2.15 17.00 -30.56
N GLY A 318 -0.99 16.58 -30.08
CA GLY A 318 0.15 16.22 -30.95
C GLY A 318 -0.15 15.02 -31.86
N PHE A 319 -0.81 13.99 -31.32
CA PHE A 319 -1.26 12.83 -32.11
C PHE A 319 -2.20 13.27 -33.23
N TYR A 320 -3.22 14.06 -32.92
CA TYR A 320 -4.24 14.45 -33.90
C TYR A 320 -3.69 15.38 -34.98
N GLN A 321 -2.79 16.31 -34.62
CA GLN A 321 -2.11 17.16 -35.60
C GLN A 321 -1.33 16.32 -36.63
N ASN A 322 -0.55 15.34 -36.15
CA ASN A 322 0.20 14.43 -37.02
C ASN A 322 -0.74 13.53 -37.85
N TYR A 323 -1.83 13.05 -37.25
CA TYR A 323 -2.84 12.26 -37.92
C TYR A 323 -3.49 13.01 -39.10
N CYS A 324 -3.90 14.27 -38.91
CA CYS A 324 -4.46 15.09 -39.98
C CYS A 324 -3.43 15.37 -41.10
N GLN A 325 -2.15 15.57 -40.75
CA GLN A 325 -1.09 15.70 -41.76
C GLN A 325 -0.95 14.42 -42.59
N LEU A 326 -1.01 13.24 -41.96
CA LEU A 326 -0.99 11.96 -42.68
C LEU A 326 -2.21 11.80 -43.59
N GLN A 327 -3.43 12.12 -43.13
CA GLN A 327 -4.61 12.10 -44.00
C GLN A 327 -4.42 12.98 -45.25
N ASN A 328 -3.84 14.17 -45.10
CA ASN A 328 -3.53 15.06 -46.22
C ASN A 328 -2.49 14.47 -47.19
N VAL A 329 -1.40 13.89 -46.68
CA VAL A 329 -0.34 13.28 -47.51
C VAL A 329 -0.87 12.12 -48.34
N TYR A 330 -1.72 11.29 -47.73
CA TYR A 330 -2.31 10.11 -48.39
C TYR A 330 -3.64 10.39 -49.10
N GLN A 331 -4.07 11.66 -49.16
CA GLN A 331 -5.31 12.10 -49.82
C GLN A 331 -6.57 11.37 -49.32
N GLU A 332 -6.60 11.02 -48.02
CA GLU A 332 -7.77 10.45 -47.37
C GLU A 332 -8.73 11.58 -46.95
N ASN A 333 -9.98 11.50 -47.43
CA ASN A 333 -10.97 12.56 -47.26
C ASN A 333 -11.97 12.31 -46.11
N LYS A 334 -11.90 11.15 -45.45
CA LYS A 334 -12.78 10.85 -44.32
C LYS A 334 -12.48 11.78 -43.15
N VAL A 335 -13.43 12.65 -42.83
CA VAL A 335 -13.36 13.54 -41.66
C VAL A 335 -13.47 12.72 -40.38
N ILE A 336 -12.45 12.80 -39.53
CA ILE A 336 -12.46 12.19 -38.20
C ILE A 336 -12.32 13.29 -37.15
N PRO A 337 -13.28 13.41 -36.20
CA PRO A 337 -13.18 14.37 -35.11
C PRO A 337 -11.93 14.16 -34.25
N LYS A 338 -11.43 15.25 -33.66
CA LYS A 338 -10.33 15.21 -32.69
C LYS A 338 -10.73 14.32 -31.49
N PRO A 339 -9.86 13.40 -31.05
CA PRO A 339 -10.14 12.64 -29.83
C PRO A 339 -10.31 13.55 -28.61
N ARG A 340 -11.16 13.15 -27.68
CA ARG A 340 -11.40 13.88 -26.42
C ARG A 340 -10.73 13.16 -25.25
N VAL A 341 -10.31 13.93 -24.25
CA VAL A 341 -9.85 13.41 -22.96
C VAL A 341 -10.93 13.67 -21.92
N LEU A 342 -11.40 12.61 -21.27
CA LEU A 342 -12.43 12.64 -20.24
C LEU A 342 -11.93 11.95 -18.97
N THR A 343 -12.43 12.38 -17.82
CA THR A 343 -12.39 11.54 -16.63
C THR A 343 -13.55 10.54 -16.67
N TYR A 344 -13.45 9.46 -15.88
CA TYR A 344 -14.55 8.52 -15.71
C TYR A 344 -15.81 9.21 -15.16
N GLN A 345 -15.65 10.16 -14.24
CA GLN A 345 -16.76 10.98 -13.73
C GLN A 345 -17.43 11.79 -14.85
N GLU A 346 -16.67 12.40 -15.75
CA GLU A 346 -17.22 13.13 -16.91
C GLU A 346 -17.95 12.18 -17.87
N LEU A 347 -17.42 10.97 -18.10
CA LEU A 347 -18.11 9.94 -18.88
C LEU A 347 -19.45 9.55 -18.26
N LEU A 348 -19.50 9.33 -16.94
CA LEU A 348 -20.74 9.03 -16.23
C LEU A 348 -21.74 10.18 -16.36
N GLN A 349 -21.31 11.43 -16.17
CA GLN A 349 -22.16 12.62 -16.33
C GLN A 349 -22.77 12.70 -17.73
N GLU A 350 -22.02 12.39 -18.79
CA GLU A 350 -22.56 12.35 -20.15
C GLU A 350 -23.55 11.19 -20.40
N CYS A 351 -23.56 10.18 -19.52
CA CYS A 351 -24.47 9.04 -19.58
C CYS A 351 -25.69 9.17 -18.67
N GLN A 352 -25.67 10.07 -17.66
CA GLN A 352 -26.70 10.16 -16.61
C GLN A 352 -28.13 10.38 -17.14
N GLU A 353 -28.29 11.16 -18.21
CA GLU A 353 -29.62 11.46 -18.78
C GLU A 353 -30.16 10.34 -19.70
N LYS A 354 -29.37 9.30 -19.98
CA LYS A 354 -29.81 8.17 -20.81
C LYS A 354 -30.72 7.24 -20.04
N ILE A 355 -31.76 6.75 -20.73
CA ILE A 355 -32.67 5.72 -20.21
C ILE A 355 -31.83 4.45 -19.90
N GLY A 356 -32.03 3.89 -18.71
CA GLY A 356 -31.33 2.68 -18.26
C GLY A 356 -29.98 2.92 -17.57
N PHE A 357 -29.59 4.17 -17.30
CA PHE A 357 -28.32 4.49 -16.63
C PHE A 357 -28.20 3.80 -15.26
N GLU A 358 -29.17 3.96 -14.38
CA GLU A 358 -29.15 3.36 -13.03
C GLU A 358 -29.13 1.83 -13.07
N GLU A 359 -29.91 1.24 -13.98
CA GLU A 359 -29.96 -0.22 -14.18
C GLU A 359 -28.62 -0.75 -14.67
N THR A 360 -27.98 -0.05 -15.61
CA THR A 360 -26.66 -0.38 -16.14
C THR A 360 -25.58 -0.23 -15.07
N LEU A 361 -25.61 0.85 -14.29
CA LEU A 361 -24.68 1.09 -13.20
C LEU A 361 -24.76 -0.03 -12.15
N GLN A 362 -25.97 -0.40 -11.73
CA GLN A 362 -26.18 -1.49 -10.79
C GLN A 362 -25.67 -2.83 -11.36
N GLN A 363 -26.00 -3.15 -12.62
CA GLN A 363 -25.52 -4.38 -13.26
C GLN A 363 -23.98 -4.45 -13.31
N ILE A 364 -23.33 -3.34 -13.69
CA ILE A 364 -21.87 -3.25 -13.74
C ILE A 364 -21.26 -3.52 -12.36
N TYR A 365 -21.87 -3.01 -11.29
CA TYR A 365 -21.40 -3.21 -9.92
C TYR A 365 -21.61 -4.65 -9.41
N GLU A 366 -22.73 -5.28 -9.73
CA GLU A 366 -22.97 -6.70 -9.43
C GLU A 366 -21.95 -7.61 -10.15
N GLU A 367 -21.69 -7.34 -11.43
CA GLU A 367 -20.68 -8.07 -12.21
C GLU A 367 -19.25 -7.82 -11.69
N ALA A 368 -18.94 -6.61 -11.22
CA ALA A 368 -17.64 -6.31 -10.60
C ALA A 368 -17.42 -7.13 -9.32
N GLN A 369 -18.46 -7.32 -8.51
CA GLN A 369 -18.39 -8.16 -7.31
C GLN A 369 -18.10 -9.62 -7.68
N GLN A 370 -18.78 -10.15 -8.70
CA GLN A 370 -18.54 -11.50 -9.18
C GLN A 370 -17.11 -11.65 -9.74
N ALA A 371 -16.65 -10.70 -10.56
CA ALA A 371 -15.30 -10.74 -11.13
C ALA A 371 -14.21 -10.76 -10.05
N LEU A 372 -14.36 -9.96 -8.99
CA LEU A 372 -13.42 -9.95 -7.87
C LEU A 372 -13.37 -11.31 -7.15
N GLN A 373 -14.53 -11.94 -6.96
CA GLN A 373 -14.61 -13.30 -6.38
C GLN A 373 -13.98 -14.38 -7.27
N GLU A 374 -14.00 -14.16 -8.58
CA GLU A 374 -13.36 -15.04 -9.56
C GLU A 374 -11.85 -14.76 -9.74
N GLY A 375 -11.30 -13.79 -8.99
CA GLY A 375 -9.87 -13.48 -8.92
C GLY A 375 -9.43 -12.29 -9.79
N ALA A 376 -10.35 -11.51 -10.35
CA ALA A 376 -10.00 -10.28 -11.07
C ALA A 376 -9.46 -9.22 -10.11
N SER A 377 -8.42 -8.51 -10.52
CA SER A 377 -7.87 -7.38 -9.78
C SER A 377 -8.75 -6.12 -9.87
N TYR A 378 -8.59 -5.17 -8.94
CA TYR A 378 -9.30 -3.89 -9.00
C TYR A 378 -8.97 -3.08 -10.27
N GLN A 379 -7.77 -3.25 -10.83
CA GLN A 379 -7.36 -2.61 -12.07
C GLN A 379 -8.10 -3.20 -13.27
N GLU A 380 -8.22 -4.52 -13.32
CA GLU A 380 -9.01 -5.21 -14.35
C GLU A 380 -10.49 -4.83 -14.25
N ILE A 381 -11.07 -4.82 -13.05
CA ILE A 381 -12.44 -4.38 -12.81
C ILE A 381 -12.62 -2.92 -13.25
N SER A 382 -11.67 -2.04 -12.92
CA SER A 382 -11.73 -0.64 -13.33
C SER A 382 -11.75 -0.49 -14.85
N ILE A 383 -10.88 -1.22 -15.56
CA ILE A 383 -10.84 -1.23 -17.02
C ILE A 383 -12.14 -1.80 -17.59
N GLN A 384 -12.64 -2.92 -17.07
CA GLN A 384 -13.89 -3.54 -17.51
C GLN A 384 -15.09 -2.62 -17.32
N ASN A 385 -15.20 -1.95 -16.18
CA ASN A 385 -16.31 -1.04 -15.88
C ASN A 385 -16.28 0.18 -16.82
N ILE A 386 -15.11 0.75 -17.09
CA ILE A 386 -14.97 1.82 -18.10
C ILE A 386 -15.40 1.31 -19.49
N GLN A 387 -15.03 0.09 -19.89
CA GLN A 387 -15.45 -0.49 -21.17
C GLN A 387 -16.98 -0.62 -21.26
N LYS A 388 -17.63 -1.16 -20.23
CA LYS A 388 -19.09 -1.31 -20.19
C LYS A 388 -19.80 0.04 -20.24
N PHE A 389 -19.27 1.07 -19.58
CA PHE A 389 -19.79 2.43 -19.70
C PHE A 389 -19.56 3.05 -21.07
N LEU A 390 -18.44 2.77 -21.73
CA LEU A 390 -18.21 3.18 -23.11
C LEU A 390 -19.19 2.48 -24.08
N ASP A 391 -19.57 1.23 -23.83
CA ASP A 391 -20.62 0.53 -24.57
C ASP A 391 -21.98 1.18 -24.35
N PHE A 392 -22.35 1.52 -23.11
CA PHE A 392 -23.58 2.25 -22.80
C PHE A 392 -23.59 3.67 -23.38
N TYR A 393 -22.42 4.32 -23.42
CA TYR A 393 -22.23 5.64 -24.02
C TYR A 393 -22.49 5.61 -25.54
N ASP A 394 -22.22 4.48 -26.22
CA ASP A 394 -22.58 4.20 -27.62
C ASP A 394 -22.35 5.36 -28.60
N ARG A 395 -21.17 6.00 -28.51
CA ARG A 395 -20.75 7.01 -29.48
C ARG A 395 -19.53 6.57 -30.26
N LYS A 396 -19.62 6.74 -31.58
CA LYS A 396 -18.54 6.43 -32.54
C LYS A 396 -17.53 7.58 -32.61
N GLU A 397 -16.90 7.87 -31.48
CA GLU A 397 -15.84 8.86 -31.35
C GLU A 397 -14.62 8.27 -30.65
N ALA A 398 -13.46 8.88 -30.90
CA ALA A 398 -12.21 8.50 -30.24
C ALA A 398 -12.09 9.21 -28.88
N LEU A 399 -11.77 8.46 -27.83
CA LEU A 399 -11.72 8.95 -26.45
C LEU A 399 -10.46 8.47 -25.74
N VAL A 400 -10.00 9.25 -24.78
CA VAL A 400 -9.09 8.84 -23.71
C VAL A 400 -9.85 9.06 -22.40
N VAL A 401 -10.15 7.99 -21.68
CA VAL A 401 -10.84 8.03 -20.39
C VAL A 401 -9.82 7.79 -19.28
N LEU A 402 -9.76 8.72 -18.34
CA LEU A 402 -8.87 8.72 -17.19
C LEU A 402 -9.65 8.37 -15.94
N ALA A 403 -9.12 7.47 -15.13
CA ALA A 403 -9.70 7.10 -13.85
C ALA A 403 -8.59 6.78 -12.86
N ILE A 404 -8.99 6.44 -11.63
CA ILE A 404 -8.06 5.95 -10.61
C ILE A 404 -8.59 4.60 -10.13
N ALA A 405 -7.72 3.60 -10.13
CA ALA A 405 -8.02 2.29 -9.56
C ALA A 405 -7.55 2.22 -8.10
N PRO A 406 -8.23 1.43 -7.26
CA PRO A 406 -7.66 0.97 -6.01
C PRO A 406 -6.33 0.21 -6.19
N PRO A 407 -5.50 0.12 -5.15
CA PRO A 407 -5.63 0.81 -3.86
C PRO A 407 -5.11 2.25 -3.90
N TYR A 408 -5.67 3.08 -3.02
CA TYR A 408 -5.19 4.44 -2.76
C TYR A 408 -4.63 4.55 -1.34
N TYR A 409 -3.46 5.17 -1.21
CA TYR A 409 -2.80 5.43 0.06
C TYR A 409 -2.64 6.95 0.23
N PRO A 410 -3.23 7.56 1.28
CA PRO A 410 -2.95 8.94 1.65
C PRO A 410 -1.49 9.13 2.08
N SER A 411 -0.83 10.20 1.61
CA SER A 411 0.45 10.61 2.22
C SER A 411 0.20 11.18 3.62
N MET A 412 1.15 10.94 4.53
CA MET A 412 1.11 11.45 5.89
C MET A 412 2.52 11.71 6.41
N ASN A 413 2.75 12.87 7.03
CA ASN A 413 3.96 13.23 7.75
C ASN A 413 3.61 13.90 9.07
N CYS A 414 4.22 13.42 10.16
CA CYS A 414 3.94 13.88 11.52
C CYS A 414 4.16 15.38 11.75
N ARG A 415 5.02 16.04 10.97
CA ARG A 415 5.26 17.49 11.08
C ARG A 415 4.11 18.33 10.54
N ARG A 416 3.29 17.76 9.66
CA ARG A 416 2.16 18.45 9.00
C ARG A 416 0.84 18.23 9.71
N LEU A 417 0.75 17.24 10.60
CA LEU A 417 -0.46 16.98 11.37
C LEU A 417 -0.76 18.11 12.35
N SER A 418 -1.85 18.84 12.07
CA SER A 418 -2.38 19.83 12.99
C SER A 418 -2.89 19.16 14.28
N ASN A 419 -2.77 19.84 15.42
CA ASN A 419 -3.25 19.35 16.72
C ASN A 419 -2.73 17.96 17.13
N SER A 420 -1.51 17.59 16.71
CA SER A 420 -0.90 16.34 17.12
C SER A 420 -0.81 16.23 18.65
N PRO A 421 -1.19 15.08 19.26
CA PRO A 421 -1.06 14.85 20.70
C PRO A 421 0.40 14.69 21.17
N ILE A 422 1.36 14.65 20.24
CA ILE A 422 2.78 14.49 20.50
C ILE A 422 3.63 15.58 19.82
N ARG A 423 4.85 15.75 20.30
CA ARG A 423 5.89 16.56 19.66
C ARG A 423 6.86 15.62 18.96
N ILE A 424 6.72 15.44 17.64
CA ILE A 424 7.53 14.47 16.86
C ILE A 424 9.04 14.62 17.07
N ASN A 425 9.55 15.86 17.15
CA ASN A 425 10.98 16.12 17.43
C ASN A 425 11.46 15.53 18.76
N LYS A 426 10.58 15.41 19.75
CA LYS A 426 10.93 14.78 21.03
C LYS A 426 10.96 13.25 20.92
N VAL A 427 10.11 12.64 20.08
CA VAL A 427 10.20 11.20 19.78
C VAL A 427 11.51 10.89 19.05
N VAL A 428 11.85 11.69 18.04
CA VAL A 428 13.12 11.60 17.32
C VAL A 428 14.31 11.74 18.27
N GLN A 429 14.29 12.75 19.15
CA GLN A 429 15.37 12.95 20.13
C GLN A 429 15.45 11.80 21.13
N LEU A 430 14.32 11.25 21.57
CA LEU A 430 14.28 10.12 22.48
C LEU A 430 14.94 8.89 21.85
N TYR A 431 14.70 8.62 20.56
CA TYR A 431 15.34 7.51 19.86
C TYR A 431 16.83 7.76 19.66
N ARG A 432 17.21 8.98 19.28
CA ARG A 432 18.62 9.38 19.14
C ARG A 432 19.39 9.18 20.45
N ASP A 433 18.86 9.69 21.55
CA ASP A 433 19.48 9.57 22.87
C ASP A 433 19.61 8.10 23.32
N TYR A 434 18.63 7.25 22.95
CA TYR A 434 18.67 5.82 23.22
C TYR A 434 19.78 5.14 22.41
N LEU A 435 19.87 5.41 21.11
CA LEU A 435 20.89 4.81 20.24
C LEU A 435 22.30 5.24 20.66
N ASP A 436 22.51 6.51 21.00
CA ASP A 436 23.81 7.05 21.45
C ASP A 436 24.30 6.36 22.74
N LYS A 437 23.38 6.02 23.65
CA LYS A 437 23.71 5.44 24.97
C LYS A 437 23.81 3.92 24.96
N GLU A 438 22.86 3.26 24.31
CA GLU A 438 22.62 1.83 24.50
C GLU A 438 23.06 0.99 23.29
N ALA A 439 23.08 1.57 22.08
CA ALA A 439 23.37 0.83 20.84
C ALA A 439 24.69 1.25 20.16
N GLY A 440 25.17 2.47 20.42
CA GLY A 440 26.33 3.04 19.73
C GLY A 440 26.07 3.27 18.23
N CYS A 441 24.82 3.49 17.83
CA CYS A 441 24.40 3.71 16.45
C CYS A 441 24.02 5.18 16.20
N GLN A 442 24.14 5.61 14.95
CA GLN A 442 23.69 6.91 14.49
C GLN A 442 22.24 6.82 13.98
N LEU A 443 21.46 7.87 14.22
CA LEU A 443 20.09 7.98 13.72
C LEU A 443 20.03 8.87 12.47
N GLN A 444 19.64 8.28 11.35
CA GLN A 444 19.10 9.00 10.20
C GLN A 444 17.58 9.14 10.37
N VAL A 445 17.05 10.31 10.01
CA VAL A 445 15.61 10.58 10.08
C VAL A 445 15.17 10.99 8.69
N ASP A 446 14.31 10.17 8.12
CA ASP A 446 13.68 10.42 6.83
C ASP A 446 12.25 10.91 7.07
N GLU A 447 11.83 11.86 6.27
CA GLU A 447 10.53 12.52 6.39
C GLU A 447 9.41 11.62 5.85
N PHE A 448 9.71 10.77 4.85
CA PHE A 448 8.76 9.83 4.28
C PHE A 448 9.38 8.46 4.04
N PHE A 449 8.69 7.40 4.46
CA PHE A 449 8.93 6.05 3.98
C PHE A 449 8.41 5.92 2.55
N MET A 450 9.31 5.59 1.60
CA MET A 450 8.96 5.50 0.17
C MET A 450 8.44 4.12 -0.26
N GLY A 451 8.49 3.13 0.64
CA GLY A 451 8.03 1.75 0.38
C GLY A 451 6.52 1.59 0.26
N ILE A 452 5.73 2.62 0.61
CA ILE A 452 4.29 2.53 0.92
C ILE A 452 4.10 1.72 2.20
N CYS A 453 3.25 2.20 3.11
CA CYS A 453 2.87 1.39 4.27
C CYS A 453 1.54 1.86 4.88
N ASP A 454 1.05 1.08 5.83
CA ASP A 454 -0.25 1.23 6.45
C ASP A 454 -0.39 2.46 7.37
N LEU A 455 0.72 3.16 7.67
CA LEU A 455 0.69 4.50 8.28
C LEU A 455 -0.21 5.49 7.51
N SER A 456 -0.42 5.26 6.23
CA SER A 456 -1.29 6.03 5.34
C SER A 456 -2.73 6.12 5.85
N TYR A 457 -3.15 5.18 6.69
CA TYR A 457 -4.51 5.09 7.24
C TYR A 457 -4.59 5.53 8.72
N CYS A 458 -3.51 6.03 9.31
CA CYS A 458 -3.50 6.50 10.70
C CYS A 458 -4.03 7.93 10.87
N ALA A 459 -3.75 8.81 9.90
CA ALA A 459 -4.18 10.20 9.90
C ALA A 459 -4.23 10.79 8.48
N LEU A 460 -4.99 11.87 8.30
CA LEU A 460 -5.01 12.64 7.06
C LEU A 460 -4.37 14.01 7.30
N GLU A 461 -3.50 14.44 6.38
CA GLU A 461 -2.95 15.80 6.41
C GLU A 461 -3.98 16.86 6.00
N LYS A 462 -4.89 16.48 5.09
CA LYS A 462 -5.92 17.34 4.54
C LYS A 462 -7.30 16.96 5.11
N PRO A 463 -8.31 17.84 5.03
CA PRO A 463 -9.67 17.49 5.40
C PRO A 463 -10.20 16.29 4.62
N ALA A 464 -10.96 15.40 5.28
CA ALA A 464 -11.53 14.19 4.66
C ALA A 464 -12.31 14.47 3.36
N ALA A 465 -12.96 15.63 3.26
CA ALA A 465 -13.71 16.05 2.06
C ALA A 465 -12.83 16.15 0.80
N GLU A 466 -11.55 16.53 0.92
CA GLU A 466 -10.64 16.62 -0.25
C GLU A 466 -10.32 15.25 -0.84
N TYR A 467 -10.45 14.19 -0.06
CA TYR A 467 -10.25 12.81 -0.51
C TYR A 467 -11.54 12.16 -1.04
N GLN A 468 -12.72 12.72 -0.74
CA GLN A 468 -13.99 12.17 -1.24
C GLN A 468 -14.11 12.31 -2.76
N ASP A 469 -13.57 13.39 -3.34
CA ASP A 469 -13.52 13.59 -4.79
C ASP A 469 -12.78 12.44 -5.50
N LEU A 470 -11.78 11.87 -4.84
CA LEU A 470 -11.04 10.71 -5.35
C LEU A 470 -11.91 9.47 -5.42
N ILE A 471 -12.64 9.12 -4.35
CA ILE A 471 -13.53 7.95 -4.32
C ILE A 471 -14.64 8.08 -5.36
N ALA A 472 -15.21 9.28 -5.50
CA ALA A 472 -16.21 9.55 -6.52
C ALA A 472 -15.71 9.34 -7.96
N SER A 473 -14.39 9.30 -8.16
CA SER A 473 -13.76 9.11 -9.48
C SER A 473 -13.34 7.66 -9.76
N MET A 474 -13.46 6.74 -8.79
CA MET A 474 -13.04 5.35 -8.95
C MET A 474 -14.08 4.54 -9.74
N PRO A 475 -13.68 3.75 -10.76
CA PRO A 475 -14.58 2.84 -11.48
C PRO A 475 -14.85 1.53 -10.74
N VAL A 476 -14.73 1.53 -9.41
CA VAL A 476 -14.98 0.38 -8.54
C VAL A 476 -16.01 0.81 -7.49
N PRO A 477 -17.06 0.01 -7.22
CA PRO A 477 -18.06 0.39 -6.24
C PRO A 477 -17.52 0.34 -4.80
N GLU A 478 -18.02 1.24 -3.96
CA GLU A 478 -17.57 1.43 -2.58
C GLU A 478 -17.67 0.17 -1.72
N ASN A 479 -18.66 -0.69 -1.96
CA ASN A 479 -18.82 -1.95 -1.21
C ASN A 479 -17.68 -2.96 -1.48
N LEU A 480 -16.96 -2.84 -2.60
CA LEU A 480 -15.77 -3.65 -2.89
C LEU A 480 -14.51 -2.99 -2.35
N TYR A 481 -14.35 -1.69 -2.59
CA TYR A 481 -13.23 -0.91 -2.05
C TYR A 481 -13.72 0.25 -1.18
N HIS A 482 -13.88 -0.05 0.11
CA HIS A 482 -14.29 0.94 1.10
C HIS A 482 -13.07 1.59 1.79
N LEU A 483 -13.07 2.92 1.89
CA LEU A 483 -12.04 3.69 2.59
C LEU A 483 -12.70 4.83 3.37
N ASP A 484 -12.76 4.69 4.69
CA ASP A 484 -13.48 5.61 5.57
C ASP A 484 -12.59 6.81 5.98
N PHE A 485 -12.49 7.81 5.09
CA PHE A 485 -11.74 9.04 5.39
C PHE A 485 -12.24 9.79 6.63
N PRO A 486 -13.57 9.94 6.86
CA PRO A 486 -14.08 10.49 8.11
C PRO A 486 -13.54 9.78 9.35
N GLU A 487 -13.52 8.44 9.38
CA GLU A 487 -13.02 7.68 10.52
C GLU A 487 -11.49 7.79 10.66
N ILE A 488 -10.73 7.76 9.56
CA ILE A 488 -9.27 8.03 9.59
C ILE A 488 -8.99 9.43 10.18
N ALA A 489 -9.74 10.44 9.73
CA ALA A 489 -9.63 11.81 10.24
C ALA A 489 -10.07 11.95 11.70
N ALA A 490 -11.01 11.12 12.18
CA ALA A 490 -11.46 11.11 13.58
C ALA A 490 -10.47 10.38 14.50
N ASN A 491 -9.82 9.33 13.99
CA ASN A 491 -8.74 8.63 14.69
C ASN A 491 -7.52 9.55 14.88
N HIS A 492 -7.10 10.24 13.81
CA HIS A 492 -6.04 11.27 13.80
C HIS A 492 -4.80 10.91 14.61
N ILE A 493 -4.15 9.81 14.24
CA ILE A 493 -3.05 9.22 15.00
C ILE A 493 -1.73 9.54 14.29
N PRO A 494 -0.83 10.34 14.90
CA PRO A 494 0.52 10.51 14.38
C PRO A 494 1.22 9.16 14.29
N GLY A 495 1.97 8.94 13.22
CA GLY A 495 2.57 7.65 12.90
C GLY A 495 4.05 7.75 12.55
N ILE A 496 4.86 6.81 13.05
CA ILE A 496 6.26 6.65 12.65
C ILE A 496 6.47 5.22 12.13
N ASN A 497 7.41 5.05 11.20
CA ASN A 497 7.87 3.73 10.78
C ASN A 497 9.23 3.45 11.42
N LEU A 498 9.29 2.39 12.22
CA LEU A 498 10.45 1.95 12.97
C LEU A 498 10.50 0.41 13.03
N GLY A 499 11.16 -0.18 12.02
CA GLY A 499 11.43 -1.62 11.95
C GLY A 499 12.91 -1.98 12.06
N PRO A 500 13.24 -3.26 11.92
CA PRO A 500 14.61 -3.75 11.88
C PRO A 500 15.29 -3.46 10.54
N TRP A 501 16.62 -3.52 10.51
CA TRP A 501 17.36 -3.40 9.24
C TRP A 501 17.12 -4.63 8.35
N GLY A 502 16.73 -4.35 7.12
CA GLY A 502 16.42 -5.32 6.08
C GLY A 502 17.30 -5.21 4.84
N LYS A 503 17.39 -6.30 4.09
CA LYS A 503 17.95 -6.33 2.73
C LYS A 503 17.13 -7.25 1.82
N ASP A 504 17.10 -6.90 0.54
CA ASP A 504 16.49 -7.71 -0.53
C ASP A 504 15.01 -8.02 -0.29
N LEU A 505 14.23 -7.01 0.11
CA LEU A 505 12.78 -7.10 0.27
C LEU A 505 12.15 -7.63 -1.02
N HIS A 506 11.19 -8.54 -0.88
CA HIS A 506 10.48 -9.20 -1.98
C HIS A 506 11.37 -10.00 -2.95
N GLN A 507 12.60 -10.32 -2.56
CA GLN A 507 13.56 -11.06 -3.40
C GLN A 507 14.00 -12.39 -2.75
N LEU A 508 14.62 -13.25 -3.57
CA LEU A 508 15.13 -14.58 -3.19
C LEU A 508 16.06 -14.57 -1.97
N THR A 509 16.78 -13.47 -1.75
CA THR A 509 17.81 -13.31 -0.72
C THR A 509 17.36 -12.44 0.45
N GLU A 510 16.04 -12.25 0.60
CA GLU A 510 15.42 -11.50 1.69
C GLU A 510 15.97 -11.95 3.05
N ARG A 511 16.40 -10.96 3.85
CA ARG A 511 16.98 -11.19 5.16
C ARG A 511 16.83 -10.00 6.10
N VAL A 512 16.73 -10.31 7.40
CA VAL A 512 16.65 -9.32 8.49
C VAL A 512 17.85 -9.40 9.41
N TYR A 513 18.30 -8.24 9.90
CA TYR A 513 19.41 -8.14 10.83
C TYR A 513 18.97 -8.55 12.25
N GLU A 514 19.56 -9.62 12.77
CA GLU A 514 19.10 -10.27 14.01
C GLU A 514 19.19 -9.34 15.22
N GLN A 515 20.26 -8.55 15.33
CA GLN A 515 20.47 -7.68 16.48
C GLN A 515 19.37 -6.61 16.59
N ASP A 516 18.87 -6.10 15.45
CA ASP A 516 17.78 -5.13 15.47
C ASP A 516 16.45 -5.76 15.85
N MET A 517 16.15 -6.94 15.28
CA MET A 517 14.94 -7.70 15.59
C MET A 517 14.88 -8.11 17.07
N LEU A 518 15.99 -8.61 17.62
CA LEU A 518 16.00 -9.24 18.95
C LEU A 518 16.32 -8.28 20.09
N GLU A 519 17.04 -7.19 19.81
CA GLU A 519 17.63 -6.35 20.85
C GLU A 519 17.35 -4.85 20.61
N THR A 520 17.84 -4.25 19.52
CA THR A 520 17.83 -2.79 19.37
C THR A 520 16.41 -2.21 19.37
N ILE A 521 15.55 -2.69 18.47
CA ILE A 521 14.20 -2.15 18.24
C ILE A 521 13.25 -2.51 19.39
N PRO A 522 13.08 -3.78 19.82
CA PRO A 522 12.13 -4.11 20.88
C PRO A 522 12.47 -3.45 22.22
N ASN A 523 13.76 -3.29 22.55
CA ASN A 523 14.14 -2.57 23.77
C ASN A 523 13.84 -1.06 23.67
N PHE A 524 14.02 -0.45 22.48
CA PHE A 524 13.60 0.93 22.29
C PHE A 524 12.08 1.09 22.37
N LEU A 525 11.28 0.18 21.80
CA LEU A 525 9.82 0.24 21.90
C LEU A 525 9.35 0.17 23.37
N LEU A 526 9.99 -0.67 24.20
CA LEU A 526 9.74 -0.65 25.65
C LEU A 526 10.14 0.69 26.29
N TYR A 527 11.32 1.22 25.93
CA TYR A 527 11.80 2.51 26.42
C TYR A 527 10.86 3.67 26.03
N LEU A 528 10.32 3.64 24.81
CA LEU A 528 9.34 4.59 24.28
C LEU A 528 8.06 4.58 25.13
N LEU A 529 7.51 3.39 25.40
CA LEU A 529 6.32 3.22 26.26
C LEU A 529 6.56 3.71 27.69
N GLU A 530 7.75 3.47 28.24
CA GLU A 530 8.14 3.90 29.58
C GLU A 530 8.42 5.41 29.69
N ASN A 531 8.61 6.11 28.56
CA ASN A 531 8.94 7.54 28.53
C ASN A 531 7.95 8.36 27.72
N ALA A 532 6.73 7.85 27.51
CA ALA A 532 5.73 8.49 26.67
C ALA A 532 5.33 9.90 27.12
N GLN A 533 5.42 10.19 28.42
CA GLN A 533 5.15 11.53 28.96
C GLN A 533 6.17 12.58 28.49
N SER A 534 7.36 12.17 28.03
CA SER A 534 8.39 13.10 27.57
C SER A 534 8.00 13.82 26.28
N PHE A 535 7.30 13.13 25.37
CA PHE A 535 6.96 13.63 24.03
C PHE A 535 5.50 14.04 23.86
N LYS A 536 4.60 13.70 24.79
CA LYS A 536 3.22 14.19 24.83
C LYS A 536 3.19 15.74 24.88
N VAL A 537 2.18 16.34 24.25
CA VAL A 537 1.98 17.81 24.18
C VAL A 537 1.57 18.41 25.52
#